data_AF-A0A920CBE6-F1
#
_entry.id   AF-A0A920CBE6-F1
#
_cell.length_a   1.000
_cell.length_b   1.000
_cell.length_c   1.000
_cell.angle_alpha   90.00
_cell.angle_beta   90.00
_cell.angle_gamma   90.00
#
_symmetry.space_group_name_H-M   'P 1'
#
loop_
_entity.id
_entity.type
_entity.pdbx_description
1 polymer ?
#
loop_
_entity_poly.entity_id
_entity_poly.type
_entity_poly.pdbx_seq_one_letter_code
_entity_poly.pdbx_strand_id
1 'polypeptide(L)'
;MAKKRKQDAAVKPQTADKPATLKDLLSSDVLNKLKQQSEELKAEQQKQKEAELKKAEEARKAEQKRRDNDFEYLLENSNMDWKKYK
;
A
#
# COMPACT_ATOMS: atom_id res chain seq x y z
N MET A 1 -11.41 -23.71 -74.73
CA MET A 1 -12.20 -22.51 -74.40
C MET A 1 -12.54 -22.55 -72.91
N ALA A 2 -11.91 -21.67 -72.13
CA ALA A 2 -12.04 -21.61 -70.68
C ALA A 2 -13.42 -21.08 -70.26
N LYS A 3 -14.08 -21.72 -69.28
CA LYS A 3 -15.19 -21.10 -68.55
C LYS A 3 -14.80 -20.91 -67.09
N LYS A 4 -15.00 -19.67 -66.65
CA LYS A 4 -14.31 -18.95 -65.59
C LYS A 4 -15.00 -19.15 -64.24
N ARG A 5 -14.15 -19.21 -63.21
CA ARG A 5 -14.35 -19.14 -61.76
C ARG A 5 -15.61 -18.41 -61.27
N LYS A 6 -16.27 -18.98 -60.27
CA LYS A 6 -16.77 -18.25 -59.10
C LYS A 6 -16.31 -18.99 -57.85
N GLN A 7 -15.25 -18.47 -57.25
CA GLN A 7 -14.89 -18.78 -55.88
C GLN A 7 -15.91 -18.05 -55.01
N ASP A 8 -16.68 -18.80 -54.24
CA ASP A 8 -17.49 -18.23 -53.17
C ASP A 8 -16.55 -17.47 -52.23
N ALA A 9 -16.79 -16.16 -52.15
CA ALA A 9 -16.09 -15.27 -51.28
C ALA A 9 -16.29 -15.76 -49.84
N ALA A 10 -15.21 -16.29 -49.26
CA ALA A 10 -15.10 -16.49 -47.84
C ALA A 10 -15.43 -15.16 -47.15
N VAL A 11 -16.59 -15.11 -46.50
CA VAL A 11 -16.96 -14.04 -45.58
C VAL A 11 -15.93 -14.10 -44.46
N LYS A 12 -14.99 -13.16 -44.47
CA LYS A 12 -14.11 -12.94 -43.33
C LYS A 12 -15.00 -12.47 -42.17
N PRO A 13 -15.03 -13.17 -41.03
CA PRO A 13 -15.62 -12.60 -39.82
C PRO A 13 -14.84 -11.32 -39.54
N GLN A 14 -15.57 -10.21 -39.58
CA GLN A 14 -15.05 -8.92 -39.19
C GLN A 14 -14.57 -9.06 -37.74
N THR A 15 -13.34 -8.62 -37.53
CA THR A 15 -12.71 -8.46 -36.22
C THR A 15 -13.56 -7.55 -35.34
N ALA A 16 -14.54 -8.12 -34.65
CA ALA A 16 -15.44 -7.44 -33.73
C ALA A 16 -15.23 -7.98 -32.31
N ASP A 17 -13.97 -8.05 -31.88
CA ASP A 17 -13.60 -8.30 -30.49
C ASP A 17 -12.28 -7.58 -30.21
N LYS A 18 -12.30 -6.25 -30.36
CA LYS A 18 -11.33 -5.44 -29.61
C LYS A 18 -11.83 -5.47 -28.17
N PRO A 19 -11.03 -5.88 -27.18
CA PRO A 19 -11.45 -5.80 -25.79
C PRO A 19 -11.71 -4.33 -25.50
N ALA A 20 -12.98 -3.94 -25.39
CA ALA A 20 -13.36 -2.65 -24.82
C ALA A 20 -12.60 -2.57 -23.50
N THR A 21 -11.53 -1.79 -23.49
CA THR A 21 -10.68 -1.72 -22.31
C THR A 21 -11.58 -1.17 -21.22
N LEU A 22 -11.47 -1.62 -19.97
CA LEU A 22 -12.34 -1.13 -18.88
C LEU A 22 -12.42 0.40 -18.79
N LYS A 23 -11.42 1.10 -19.36
CA LYS A 23 -11.39 2.56 -19.54
C LYS A 23 -12.36 3.15 -20.58
N ASP A 24 -12.81 2.34 -21.53
CA ASP A 24 -13.70 2.73 -22.64
C ASP A 24 -15.18 2.46 -22.28
N LEU A 25 -15.43 1.52 -21.36
CA LEU A 25 -16.75 1.23 -20.78
C LEU A 25 -17.08 2.12 -19.57
N LEU A 26 -16.08 2.53 -18.79
CA LEU A 26 -16.27 3.53 -17.75
C LEU A 26 -16.10 4.93 -18.34
N SER A 27 -17.11 5.77 -18.15
CA SER A 27 -16.98 7.20 -18.42
C SER A 27 -15.78 7.77 -17.66
N SER A 28 -15.03 8.66 -18.32
CA SER A 28 -13.85 9.33 -17.76
C SER A 28 -14.13 9.99 -16.40
N ASP A 29 -15.36 10.44 -16.18
CA ASP A 29 -15.88 10.96 -14.93
C ASP A 29 -15.80 9.94 -13.78
N VAL A 30 -16.26 8.70 -14.00
CA VAL A 30 -16.25 7.65 -12.98
C VAL A 30 -14.83 7.20 -12.67
N LEU A 31 -13.94 7.15 -13.67
CA LEU A 31 -12.52 6.88 -13.46
C LEU A 31 -11.84 7.97 -12.63
N ASN A 32 -12.20 9.23 -12.84
CA ASN A 32 -11.66 10.35 -12.06
C ASN A 32 -12.16 10.27 -10.62
N LYS A 33 -13.45 9.99 -10.41
CA LYS A 33 -14.00 9.80 -9.06
C LYS A 33 -13.34 8.63 -8.32
N LEU A 34 -13.11 7.50 -9.01
CA LEU A 34 -12.43 6.35 -8.42
C LEU A 34 -10.97 6.66 -8.05
N LYS A 35 -10.26 7.43 -8.88
CA LYS A 35 -8.91 7.88 -8.54
C LYS A 35 -8.92 8.82 -7.34
N GLN A 36 -9.85 9.78 -7.28
CA GLN A 36 -9.97 10.67 -6.13
C GLN A 36 -10.21 9.89 -4.83
N GLN A 37 -11.15 8.93 -4.85
CA GLN A 37 -11.40 8.07 -3.69
C GLN A 37 -10.21 7.18 -3.34
N SER A 38 -9.47 6.68 -4.35
CA SER A 38 -8.26 5.90 -4.10
C SER A 38 -7.16 6.71 -3.44
N GLU A 39 -6.94 7.95 -3.88
CA GLU A 39 -5.95 8.86 -3.28
C GLU A 39 -6.36 9.28 -1.86
N GLU A 40 -7.65 9.53 -1.63
CA GLU A 40 -8.20 9.82 -0.30
C GLU A 40 -7.98 8.65 0.67
N LEU A 41 -8.27 7.43 0.24
CA LEU A 41 -8.04 6.22 1.05
C LEU A 41 -6.55 5.99 1.33
N LYS A 42 -5.67 6.26 0.37
CA LYS A 42 -4.22 6.16 0.60
C LYS A 42 -3.74 7.19 1.62
N ALA A 43 -4.22 8.43 1.52
CA ALA A 43 -3.89 9.49 2.47
C ALA A 43 -4.37 9.13 3.89
N GLU A 44 -5.58 8.59 4.02
CA GLU A 44 -6.12 8.10 5.30
C GLU A 44 -5.27 6.96 5.87
N GLN A 45 -4.93 5.97 5.05
CA GLN A 45 -4.07 4.85 5.47
C GLN A 45 -2.68 5.31 5.90
N GLN A 46 -2.10 6.27 5.19
CA GLN A 46 -0.79 6.82 5.54
C GLN A 46 -0.87 7.58 6.88
N LYS A 47 -1.90 8.38 7.09
CA LYS A 47 -2.15 9.09 8.35
C LYS A 47 -2.34 8.13 9.52
N GLN A 48 -3.04 7.01 9.33
CA GLN A 48 -3.20 5.99 10.36
C GLN A 48 -1.88 5.33 10.73
N LYS A 49 -1.05 4.98 9.74
CA LYS A 49 0.29 4.43 9.98
C LYS A 49 1.18 5.41 10.73
N GLU A 50 1.19 6.68 10.33
CA GLU A 50 1.94 7.73 11.03
C GLU A 50 1.47 7.92 12.48
N ALA A 51 0.16 7.86 12.73
CA ALA A 51 -0.39 7.94 14.08
C ALA A 51 -0.02 6.73 14.94
N GLU A 52 0.02 5.53 14.36
CA GLU A 52 0.43 4.31 15.06
C GLU A 52 1.92 4.32 15.41
N LEU A 53 2.77 4.74 14.47
CA LEU A 53 4.20 4.92 14.71
C LEU A 53 4.45 5.93 15.84
N LYS A 54 3.75 7.08 15.81
CA LYS A 54 3.88 8.09 16.84
C LYS A 54 3.45 7.58 18.21
N LYS A 55 2.35 6.82 18.30
CA LYS A 55 1.90 6.18 19.55
C LYS A 55 2.93 5.17 20.05
N ALA A 56 3.53 4.37 19.16
CA ALA A 56 4.55 3.39 19.54
C ALA A 56 5.82 4.08 20.06
N GLU A 57 6.25 5.18 19.44
CA GLU A 57 7.39 5.98 19.91
C GLU A 57 7.10 6.64 21.27
N GLU A 58 5.92 7.20 21.45
CA GLU A 58 5.49 7.78 22.73
C GLU A 58 5.44 6.72 23.84
N ALA A 59 4.92 5.53 23.54
CA ALA A 59 4.90 4.40 24.47
C ALA A 59 6.31 3.93 24.83
N ARG A 60 7.21 3.79 23.85
CA ARG A 60 8.62 3.45 24.09
C ARG A 60 9.32 4.49 24.95
N LYS A 61 9.09 5.78 24.69
CA LYS A 61 9.67 6.86 25.47
C LYS A 61 9.13 6.88 26.90
N ALA A 62 7.84 6.61 27.09
CA ALA A 62 7.24 6.51 28.43
C ALA A 62 7.78 5.31 29.21
N GLU A 63 7.95 4.16 28.54
CA GLU A 63 8.52 2.95 29.15
C GLU A 63 10.01 3.12 29.47
N GLN A 64 10.77 3.77 28.59
CA GLN A 64 12.16 4.13 28.86
C GLN A 64 12.25 5.05 30.07
N LYS A 65 11.43 6.11 30.15
CA LYS A 65 11.36 6.96 31.33
C LYS A 65 10.98 6.19 32.59
N ARG A 66 10.07 5.22 32.51
CA ARG A 66 9.72 4.35 33.65
C ARG A 66 10.93 3.57 34.12
N ARG A 67 11.63 2.91 33.20
CA ARG A 67 12.87 2.16 33.46
C ARG A 67 13.98 3.04 34.04
N ASP A 68 14.15 4.26 33.52
CA ASP A 68 15.14 5.22 34.01
C ASP A 68 14.83 5.75 35.41
N ASN A 69 13.57 5.63 35.88
CA ASN A 69 13.17 5.99 37.25
C ASN A 69 13.04 4.76 38.15
N ASP A 70 13.12 3.56 37.60
CA ASP A 70 12.97 2.32 38.34
C ASP A 70 14.33 1.86 38.84
N PHE A 71 14.54 1.99 40.16
CA PHE A 71 15.81 1.66 40.80
C PHE A 71 16.21 0.20 40.64
N GLU A 72 15.25 -0.73 40.55
CA GLU A 72 15.53 -2.15 40.36
C GLU A 72 16.13 -2.38 38.96
N TYR A 73 15.47 -1.84 37.93
CA TYR A 73 15.98 -1.89 36.56
C TYR A 73 17.34 -1.21 36.43
N LEU A 74 17.52 -0.02 37.02
CA LEU A 74 18.80 0.67 37.02
C LEU A 74 19.89 -0.13 37.73
N LEU A 75 19.60 -0.75 38.86
CA LEU A 75 20.58 -1.52 39.63
C LEU A 75 21.04 -2.75 38.85
N GLU A 76 20.11 -3.51 38.27
CA GLU A 76 20.41 -4.72 37.48
C GLU A 76 21.14 -4.42 36.17
N ASN A 77 20.80 -3.30 35.51
CA ASN A 77 21.38 -2.92 34.22
C ASN A 77 22.60 -2.00 34.35
N SER A 78 22.86 -1.42 35.53
CA SER A 78 24.08 -0.65 35.76
C SER A 78 25.27 -1.60 35.94
N ASN A 79 26.32 -1.41 35.14
CA ASN A 79 27.60 -2.11 35.29
C ASN A 79 28.43 -1.51 36.45
N MET A 80 27.78 -1.19 37.56
CA MET A 80 28.39 -0.51 38.68
C MET A 80 28.91 -1.54 39.68
N ASP A 81 30.15 -1.98 39.45
CA ASP A 81 30.83 -2.92 40.32
C ASP A 81 31.37 -2.18 41.57
N TRP A 82 30.52 -2.07 42.59
CA TRP A 82 30.81 -1.43 43.87
C TRP A 82 32.03 -1.99 44.60
N LYS A 83 32.49 -3.20 44.24
CA LYS A 83 33.73 -3.80 44.77
C LYS A 83 34.99 -3.09 44.29
N LYS A 84 34.92 -2.31 43.21
CA LYS A 84 36.05 -1.53 42.66
C LYS A 84 36.34 -0.22 43.41
N TYR A 85 35.42 0.20 44.29
CA TYR A 85 35.51 1.45 45.04
C TYR A 85 35.73 1.22 46.55
N LYS A 86 36.14 0.00 46.95
CA LYS A 86 36.46 -0.37 48.33
C LYS A 86 37.94 -0.28 48.62
#